data_AF-A0A7Y5BI49-F1
#
_entry.id   AF-A0A7Y5BI49-F1
#
_cell.length_a   1.000
_cell.length_b   1.000
_cell.length_c   1.000
_cell.angle_alpha   90.00
_cell.angle_beta   90.00
_cell.angle_gamma   90.00
#
_symmetry.space_group_name_H-M   'P 1'
#
loop_
_entity.id
_entity.type
_entity.pdbx_description
1 polymer ?
#
loop_
_entity_poly.entity_id
_entity_poly.type
_entity_poly.pdbx_seq_one_letter_code
_entity_poly.pdbx_strand_id
1 'polypeptide(L)'
;MLYGTRTTEAHPGEDYNCRCWAEPAFGDEPDTKPWKDEWTATGSEQSLSAGASDVFNNQATGSFKSSIKDIFSSIDSAHGFKKNIDVVPINEYRDYSGTGGTLGYHPLTKNPVFIEINKHPVHKDFLELNTAHEIGHFVDLEVLGNKGSFYSETPFMSEFFLAIEETNPVQKLREALRTGLFRNDLLRQDRRNHIRYLLNKQELWARAYSQYIGTKSKNKKILDGVKKH
;
A
#
# COMPACT_ATOMS: atom_id res chain seq x y z
N MET A 1 -3.89 41.75 14.14
CA MET A 1 -4.75 41.09 15.13
C MET A 1 -5.97 40.56 14.39
N LEU A 2 -5.99 39.26 14.08
CA LEU A 2 -7.15 38.54 13.56
C LEU A 2 -7.09 37.15 14.23
N TYR A 3 -7.99 36.96 15.19
CA TYR A 3 -8.28 35.67 15.78
C TYR A 3 -9.16 34.88 14.80
N GLY A 4 -8.85 33.60 14.63
CA GLY A 4 -9.69 32.66 13.90
C GLY A 4 -9.30 31.24 14.28
N THR A 5 -9.99 30.68 15.28
CA THR A 5 -9.95 29.24 15.55
C THR A 5 -10.71 28.54 14.43
N ARG A 6 -9.99 27.95 13.47
CA ARG A 6 -10.57 26.96 12.58
C ARG A 6 -10.57 25.62 13.31
N THR A 7 -11.72 25.26 13.86
CA THR A 7 -12.05 23.84 14.06
C THR A 7 -12.04 23.20 12.68
N THR A 8 -10.96 22.49 12.36
CA THR A 8 -10.90 21.62 11.19
C THR A 8 -11.77 20.41 11.46
N GLU A 9 -13.08 20.56 11.29
CA GLU A 9 -13.93 19.43 10.95
C GLU A 9 -13.45 18.93 9.59
N ALA A 10 -12.71 17.82 9.59
CA ALA A 10 -12.32 17.15 8.36
C ALA A 10 -13.57 16.55 7.73
N HIS A 11 -13.96 17.06 6.56
CA HIS A 11 -15.01 16.45 5.75
C HIS A 11 -14.54 15.07 5.26
N PRO A 12 -15.42 14.04 5.22
CA PRO A 12 -15.07 12.75 4.63
C PRO A 12 -14.65 12.93 3.17
N GLY A 13 -13.37 12.72 2.86
CA GLY A 13 -12.80 12.89 1.51
C GLY A 13 -11.87 14.10 1.32
N GLU A 14 -11.60 14.91 2.36
CA GLU A 14 -10.59 15.99 2.34
C GLU A 14 -9.37 15.69 3.24
N ASP A 15 -9.23 14.45 3.70
CA ASP A 15 -8.02 13.97 4.34
C ASP A 15 -6.96 13.63 3.28
N TYR A 16 -5.88 14.42 3.27
CA TYR A 16 -4.66 14.14 2.50
C TYR A 16 -3.90 12.91 3.02
N ASN A 17 -4.59 11.90 3.56
CA ASN A 17 -4.02 10.69 4.14
C ASN A 17 -4.69 9.47 3.49
N CYS A 18 -3.91 8.51 3.01
CA CYS A 18 -4.45 7.26 2.47
C CYS A 18 -5.01 6.39 3.61
N ARG A 19 -6.32 6.16 3.65
CA ARG A 19 -7.00 5.37 4.70
C ARG A 19 -7.41 4.00 4.18
N CYS A 20 -6.61 2.97 4.48
CA CYS A 20 -6.74 1.63 3.89
C CYS A 20 -7.69 0.72 4.67
N TRP A 21 -8.97 0.65 4.30
CA TRP A 21 -9.98 -0.21 4.94
C TRP A 21 -9.71 -1.71 4.68
N ALA A 22 -9.75 -2.53 5.73
CA ALA A 22 -9.55 -3.97 5.70
C ALA A 22 -10.89 -4.71 5.44
N GLU A 23 -11.09 -5.16 4.20
CA GLU A 23 -11.99 -6.26 3.83
C GLU A 23 -11.30 -7.11 2.72
N PRO A 24 -11.66 -8.40 2.55
CA PRO A 24 -10.80 -9.45 1.95
C PRO A 24 -10.60 -9.35 0.43
N ALA A 25 -9.43 -9.78 -0.06
CA ALA A 25 -9.19 -10.11 -1.47
C ALA A 25 -9.64 -11.57 -1.76
N PHE A 26 -9.01 -12.32 -2.66
CA PHE A 26 -9.19 -13.77 -2.74
C PHE A 26 -7.85 -14.36 -3.20
N GLY A 27 -7.38 -15.42 -2.52
CA GLY A 27 -6.03 -15.98 -2.70
C GLY A 27 -5.63 -16.48 -4.09
N ASP A 28 -4.41 -17.05 -4.15
CA ASP A 28 -3.75 -17.48 -5.39
C ASP A 28 -4.62 -18.36 -6.30
N GLU A 29 -4.67 -18.00 -7.58
CA GLU A 29 -5.31 -18.80 -8.63
C GLU A 29 -4.31 -19.77 -9.27
N PRO A 30 -4.70 -21.03 -9.52
CA PRO A 30 -3.97 -21.87 -10.47
C PRO A 30 -4.03 -21.23 -11.86
N ASP A 31 -2.91 -21.25 -12.59
CA ASP A 31 -2.73 -20.80 -13.99
C ASP A 31 -2.30 -19.34 -14.25
N THR A 32 -1.81 -18.62 -13.23
CA THR A 32 -1.12 -17.33 -13.48
C THR A 32 0.23 -17.55 -14.17
N LYS A 33 0.39 -16.94 -15.35
CA LYS A 33 1.64 -17.01 -16.12
C LYS A 33 2.79 -16.36 -15.34
N PRO A 34 3.99 -16.98 -15.28
CA PRO A 34 5.14 -16.35 -14.64
C PRO A 34 5.51 -15.07 -15.38
N TRP A 35 5.64 -13.98 -14.62
CA TRP A 35 6.11 -12.68 -15.12
C TRP A 35 7.54 -12.85 -15.68
N LYS A 36 7.78 -12.39 -16.91
CA LYS A 36 9.12 -12.39 -17.52
C LYS A 36 9.77 -11.05 -17.28
N ASP A 37 10.93 -11.06 -16.62
CA ASP A 37 11.76 -9.89 -16.35
C ASP A 37 12.40 -9.38 -17.65
N GLU A 38 11.66 -8.64 -18.47
CA GLU A 38 12.20 -7.89 -19.62
C GLU A 38 11.92 -6.39 -19.45
N TRP A 39 12.39 -5.83 -18.33
CA TRP A 39 12.48 -4.37 -18.13
C TRP A 39 13.96 -3.98 -18.07
N THR A 40 14.49 -3.45 -19.18
CA THR A 40 15.83 -2.85 -19.20
C THR A 40 15.74 -1.40 -18.73
N ALA A 41 16.11 -1.15 -17.47
CA ALA A 41 16.22 0.19 -16.94
C ALA A 41 17.26 1.00 -17.74
N THR A 42 16.82 2.05 -18.42
CA THR A 42 17.68 3.04 -19.05
C THR A 42 17.77 4.25 -18.13
N GLY A 43 18.79 4.28 -17.26
CA GLY A 43 19.05 5.42 -16.38
C GLY A 43 20.14 5.14 -15.37
N SER A 44 21.15 6.01 -15.32
CA SER A 44 22.34 6.00 -14.47
C SER A 44 22.28 5.09 -13.24
N GLU A 45 23.26 4.21 -13.08
CA GLU A 45 23.52 3.39 -11.89
C GLU A 45 23.71 4.27 -10.63
N GLN A 46 22.64 4.83 -10.10
CA GLN A 46 22.60 5.20 -8.69
C GLN A 46 22.53 3.88 -7.93
N SER A 47 23.62 3.52 -7.27
CA SER A 47 23.71 2.25 -6.54
C SER A 47 22.56 2.13 -5.54
N LEU A 48 21.65 1.17 -5.78
CA LEU A 48 20.65 0.75 -4.81
C LEU A 48 21.38 -0.03 -3.72
N SER A 49 21.78 0.68 -2.67
CA SER A 49 22.64 0.14 -1.61
C SER A 49 22.10 0.40 -0.21
N ALA A 50 21.04 1.20 -0.09
CA ALA A 50 20.35 1.41 1.17
C ALA A 50 19.30 0.30 1.35
N GLY A 51 19.19 -0.22 2.57
CA GLY A 51 18.11 -1.14 2.95
C GLY A 51 16.89 -0.39 3.49
N ALA A 52 15.82 -1.12 3.73
CA ALA A 52 14.60 -0.63 4.35
C ALA A 52 14.87 0.01 5.73
N SER A 53 15.82 -0.53 6.49
CA SER A 53 16.19 0.05 7.80
C SER A 53 16.92 1.39 7.70
N ASP A 54 17.47 1.74 6.53
CA ASP A 54 18.08 3.06 6.28
C ASP A 54 17.03 4.11 5.92
N VAL A 55 15.87 3.69 5.40
CA VAL A 55 14.77 4.56 4.97
C VAL A 55 13.67 4.65 6.03
N PHE A 56 13.44 3.58 6.78
CA PHE A 56 12.33 3.48 7.71
C PHE A 56 12.81 3.32 9.15
N ASN A 57 12.42 4.27 9.98
CA ASN A 57 12.72 4.24 11.41
C ASN A 57 11.58 3.55 12.17
N ASN A 58 11.78 2.27 12.51
CA ASN A 58 10.81 1.47 13.25
C ASN A 58 10.70 1.93 14.73
N GLN A 59 9.65 2.69 15.02
CA GLN A 59 9.31 3.22 16.35
C GLN A 59 8.35 2.31 17.13
N ALA A 60 7.93 1.19 16.56
CA ALA A 60 7.01 0.27 17.23
C ALA A 60 7.66 -0.48 18.40
N THR A 61 6.84 -1.18 19.18
CA THR A 61 7.27 -1.82 20.42
C THR A 61 6.96 -3.32 20.46
N GLY A 62 7.62 -4.05 21.37
CA GLY A 62 7.36 -5.46 21.63
C GLY A 62 7.44 -6.36 20.37
N SER A 63 6.49 -7.29 20.25
CA SER A 63 6.41 -8.21 19.11
C SER A 63 6.11 -7.51 17.78
N PHE A 64 5.45 -6.35 17.81
CA PHE A 64 5.15 -5.56 16.61
C PHE A 64 6.43 -5.02 15.97
N LYS A 65 7.37 -4.55 16.81
CA LYS A 65 8.70 -4.13 16.37
C LYS A 65 9.41 -5.25 15.61
N SER A 66 9.34 -6.48 16.10
CA SER A 66 9.94 -7.65 15.46
C SER A 66 9.27 -7.94 14.11
N SER A 67 7.94 -7.91 14.03
CA SER A 67 7.23 -8.09 12.77
C SER A 67 7.62 -7.06 11.71
N ILE A 68 7.77 -5.77 12.07
CA ILE A 68 8.24 -4.75 11.12
C ILE A 68 9.69 -5.04 10.66
N LYS A 69 10.57 -5.51 11.56
CA LYS A 69 11.95 -5.90 11.17
C LYS A 69 11.97 -7.08 10.20
N ASP A 70 11.08 -8.06 10.39
CA ASP A 70 10.91 -9.18 9.45
C ASP A 70 10.47 -8.66 8.07
N ILE A 71 9.60 -7.63 8.04
CA ILE A 71 9.20 -6.97 6.79
C ILE A 71 10.36 -6.23 6.14
N PHE A 72 11.18 -5.51 6.90
CA PHE A 72 12.37 -4.84 6.34
C PHE A 72 13.30 -5.84 5.67
N SER A 73 13.55 -6.98 6.32
CA SER A 73 14.36 -8.06 5.73
C SER A 73 13.72 -8.63 4.45
N SER A 74 12.40 -8.69 4.40
CA SER A 74 11.65 -9.15 3.23
C SER A 74 11.78 -8.17 2.06
N ILE A 75 11.72 -6.86 2.34
CA ILE A 75 11.92 -5.81 1.35
C ILE A 75 13.35 -5.82 0.84
N ASP A 76 14.34 -5.88 1.74
CA ASP A 76 15.76 -5.92 1.38
C ASP A 76 16.12 -7.12 0.50
N SER A 77 15.41 -8.24 0.66
CA SER A 77 15.57 -9.41 -0.21
C SER A 77 14.97 -9.23 -1.61
N ALA A 78 14.03 -8.30 -1.77
CA ALA A 78 13.31 -8.06 -3.01
C ALA A 78 13.88 -6.90 -3.82
N HIS A 79 14.32 -5.82 -3.15
CA HIS A 79 15.01 -4.67 -3.76
C HIS A 79 15.72 -3.81 -2.70
N GLY A 80 16.56 -2.89 -3.16
CA GLY A 80 17.16 -1.85 -2.33
C GLY A 80 16.56 -0.46 -2.58
N PHE A 81 17.08 0.54 -1.87
CA PHE A 81 16.72 1.95 -1.95
C PHE A 81 17.92 2.81 -2.33
N LYS A 82 17.65 4.05 -2.76
CA LYS A 82 18.68 5.09 -2.95
C LYS A 82 19.11 5.63 -1.59
N LYS A 83 20.40 5.98 -1.44
CA LYS A 83 20.97 6.46 -0.16
C LYS A 83 20.43 7.80 0.37
N ASN A 84 19.80 8.60 -0.49
CA ASN A 84 19.41 9.99 -0.15
C ASN A 84 17.89 10.15 -0.02
N ILE A 85 17.22 9.12 0.50
CA ILE A 85 15.78 9.17 0.80
C ILE A 85 15.64 9.61 2.26
N ASP A 86 14.71 10.52 2.52
CA ASP A 86 14.42 11.00 3.87
C ASP A 86 13.89 9.86 4.73
N VAL A 87 14.37 9.79 5.98
CA VAL A 87 13.95 8.75 6.92
C VAL A 87 12.50 8.99 7.35
N VAL A 88 11.65 7.97 7.20
CA VAL A 88 10.24 8.00 7.60
C VAL A 88 10.00 7.11 8.82
N PRO A 89 9.40 7.63 9.91
CA PRO A 89 9.05 6.81 11.06
C PRO A 89 7.89 5.86 10.73
N ILE A 90 7.99 4.61 11.20
CA ILE A 90 6.88 3.66 11.25
C ILE A 90 6.41 3.51 12.69
N ASN A 91 5.18 3.94 12.94
CA ASN A 91 4.52 3.93 14.24
C ASN A 91 3.42 2.87 14.29
N GLU A 92 3.09 2.45 15.50
CA GLU A 92 1.91 1.62 15.77
C GLU A 92 0.83 2.48 16.44
N TYR A 93 -0.42 2.29 16.03
CA TYR A 93 -1.57 2.87 16.71
C TYR A 93 -2.64 1.79 16.91
N ARG A 94 -3.59 2.02 17.82
CA ARG A 94 -4.69 1.09 18.05
C ARG A 94 -6.00 1.84 17.92
N ASP A 95 -6.80 1.42 16.95
CA ASP A 95 -8.13 1.96 16.74
C ASP A 95 -9.06 0.87 16.18
N TYR A 96 -10.35 0.98 16.47
CA TYR A 96 -11.42 0.16 15.88
C TYR A 96 -11.78 0.61 14.47
N SER A 97 -11.13 1.64 13.93
CA SER A 97 -11.29 2.02 12.53
C SER A 97 -11.04 0.82 11.63
N GLY A 98 -11.82 0.78 10.54
CA GLY A 98 -11.68 -0.25 9.52
C GLY A 98 -10.31 -0.24 8.85
N THR A 99 -9.44 0.74 9.10
CA THR A 99 -8.17 0.87 8.40
C THR A 99 -7.05 0.01 8.99
N GLY A 100 -6.33 -0.71 8.14
CA GLY A 100 -5.17 -1.53 8.51
C GLY A 100 -3.88 -0.73 8.69
N GLY A 101 -3.78 0.41 8.01
CA GLY A 101 -2.63 1.32 8.07
C GLY A 101 -2.90 2.63 7.31
N THR A 102 -1.91 3.53 7.35
CA THR A 102 -1.92 4.82 6.65
C THR A 102 -0.50 5.33 6.42
N LEU A 103 -0.21 5.75 5.20
CA LEU A 103 0.87 6.69 4.88
C LEU A 103 0.38 8.14 5.09
N GLY A 104 1.01 8.86 6.00
CA GLY A 104 0.81 10.30 6.20
C GLY A 104 1.86 11.12 5.46
N TYR A 105 1.43 12.16 4.74
CA TYR A 105 2.33 13.08 4.03
C TYR A 105 1.88 14.54 4.23
N HIS A 106 2.82 15.47 4.07
CA HIS A 106 2.53 16.88 4.22
C HIS A 106 1.66 17.37 3.03
N PRO A 107 0.52 18.04 3.27
CA PRO A 107 -0.46 18.31 2.21
C PRO A 107 0.06 19.20 1.08
N LEU A 108 0.95 20.16 1.39
CA LEU A 108 1.54 21.08 0.41
C LEU A 108 2.79 20.51 -0.28
N THR A 109 3.79 20.04 0.47
CA THR A 109 5.05 19.55 -0.11
C THR A 109 4.97 18.11 -0.60
N LYS A 110 3.93 17.36 -0.20
CA LYS A 110 3.75 15.93 -0.46
C LYS A 110 4.88 15.04 0.06
N ASN A 111 5.73 15.57 0.94
CA ASN A 111 6.76 14.79 1.61
C ASN A 111 6.12 13.79 2.58
N PRO A 112 6.52 12.51 2.55
CA PRO A 112 6.15 11.54 3.58
C PRO A 112 6.55 12.02 4.98
N VAL A 113 5.67 11.84 5.94
CA VAL A 113 5.88 12.26 7.35
C VAL A 113 5.91 11.06 8.28
N PHE A 114 5.04 10.08 8.05
CA PHE A 114 4.97 8.85 8.86
C PHE A 114 4.26 7.73 8.10
N ILE A 115 4.50 6.50 8.54
CA ILE A 115 3.62 5.35 8.30
C ILE A 115 3.06 4.91 9.65
N GLU A 116 1.76 4.70 9.71
CA GLU A 116 1.06 4.21 10.90
C GLU A 116 0.38 2.89 10.58
N ILE A 117 0.62 1.87 11.41
CA ILE A 117 0.01 0.54 11.24
C ILE A 117 -0.91 0.24 12.42
N ASN A 118 -2.12 -0.21 12.12
CA ASN A 118 -3.13 -0.48 13.14
C ASN A 118 -2.86 -1.83 13.82
N LYS A 119 -2.54 -1.79 15.12
CA LYS A 119 -2.29 -2.99 15.95
C LYS A 119 -3.56 -3.56 16.60
N HIS A 120 -4.75 -3.12 16.19
CA HIS A 120 -6.00 -3.68 16.68
C HIS A 120 -6.08 -5.19 16.35
N PRO A 121 -6.59 -6.05 17.25
CA PRO A 121 -6.61 -7.50 17.05
C PRO A 121 -7.27 -7.98 15.75
N VAL A 122 -8.24 -7.22 15.23
CA VAL A 122 -8.91 -7.52 13.94
C VAL A 122 -7.94 -7.50 12.74
N HIS A 123 -6.85 -6.73 12.84
CA HIS A 123 -5.84 -6.57 11.81
C HIS A 123 -4.57 -7.39 12.08
N LYS A 124 -4.53 -8.14 13.19
CA LYS A 124 -3.31 -8.83 13.64
C LYS A 124 -2.76 -9.82 12.62
N ASP A 125 -3.65 -10.51 11.92
CA ASP A 125 -3.29 -11.50 10.90
C ASP A 125 -2.78 -10.87 9.59
N PHE A 126 -2.89 -9.56 9.46
CA PHE A 126 -2.58 -8.78 8.26
C PHE A 126 -1.51 -7.73 8.50
N LEU A 127 -0.90 -7.70 9.69
CA LEU A 127 0.07 -6.69 10.09
C LEU A 127 1.24 -6.61 9.09
N GLU A 128 1.84 -7.75 8.77
CA GLU A 128 2.93 -7.85 7.81
C GLU A 128 2.51 -7.38 6.41
N LEU A 129 1.32 -7.79 5.96
CA LEU A 129 0.76 -7.38 4.66
C LEU A 129 0.48 -5.88 4.60
N ASN A 130 -0.17 -5.33 5.63
CA ASN A 130 -0.51 -3.91 5.74
C ASN A 130 0.77 -3.06 5.81
N THR A 131 1.79 -3.51 6.54
CA THR A 131 3.08 -2.82 6.58
C THR A 131 3.72 -2.76 5.19
N ALA A 132 3.74 -3.88 4.46
CA ALA A 132 4.25 -3.89 3.09
C ALA A 132 3.40 -3.01 2.15
N HIS A 133 2.09 -2.99 2.32
CA HIS A 133 1.17 -2.15 1.55
C HIS A 133 1.43 -0.65 1.76
N GLU A 134 1.52 -0.18 3.00
CA GLU A 134 1.79 1.25 3.27
C GLU A 134 3.19 1.66 2.78
N ILE A 135 4.17 0.75 2.85
CA ILE A 135 5.49 0.99 2.23
C ILE A 135 5.36 1.04 0.70
N GLY A 136 4.46 0.28 0.10
CA GLY A 136 4.15 0.36 -1.34
C GLY A 136 3.65 1.74 -1.75
N HIS A 137 2.77 2.36 -0.96
CA HIS A 137 2.35 3.75 -1.15
C HIS A 137 3.53 4.72 -1.02
N PHE A 138 4.43 4.50 -0.06
CA PHE A 138 5.63 5.31 0.07
C PHE A 138 6.53 5.19 -1.17
N VAL A 139 6.76 3.97 -1.66
CA VAL A 139 7.55 3.71 -2.87
C VAL A 139 6.94 4.43 -4.07
N ASP A 140 5.62 4.40 -4.21
CA ASP A 140 4.88 5.08 -5.29
C ASP A 140 5.05 6.60 -5.26
N LEU A 141 5.03 7.20 -4.06
CA LEU A 141 5.04 8.65 -3.85
C LEU A 141 6.45 9.26 -3.85
N GLU A 142 7.43 8.55 -3.28
CA GLU A 142 8.74 9.09 -2.94
C GLU A 142 9.87 8.50 -3.80
N VAL A 143 9.76 7.22 -4.17
CA VAL A 143 10.88 6.46 -4.76
C VAL A 143 10.75 6.37 -6.27
N LEU A 144 9.54 6.16 -6.78
CA LEU A 144 9.26 6.07 -8.20
C LEU A 144 9.03 7.45 -8.80
N GLY A 145 9.63 7.70 -9.96
CA GLY A 145 9.47 8.95 -10.70
C GLY A 145 9.90 10.19 -9.92
N ASN A 146 9.02 11.19 -9.87
CA ASN A 146 9.28 12.47 -9.21
C ASN A 146 8.72 12.46 -7.78
N LYS A 147 9.58 12.80 -6.81
CA LYS A 147 9.21 12.94 -5.39
C LYS A 147 7.94 13.76 -5.19
N GLY A 148 7.04 13.27 -4.34
CA GLY A 148 5.81 13.94 -3.97
C GLY A 148 4.68 13.78 -5.00
N SER A 149 4.86 12.90 -5.99
CA SER A 149 3.83 12.56 -6.98
C SER A 149 3.73 11.05 -7.12
N PHE A 150 2.53 10.50 -6.99
CA PHE A 150 2.29 9.08 -7.19
C PHE A 150 2.61 8.67 -8.63
N TYR A 151 3.61 7.82 -8.79
CA TYR A 151 4.05 7.34 -10.09
C TYR A 151 2.98 6.47 -10.78
N SER A 152 2.15 5.80 -9.99
CA SER A 152 0.96 5.05 -10.42
C SER A 152 -0.03 5.89 -11.23
N GLU A 153 -0.06 7.20 -11.05
CA GLU A 153 -0.94 8.08 -11.82
C GLU A 153 -0.36 8.46 -13.19
N THR A 154 0.91 8.14 -13.45
CA THR A 154 1.57 8.49 -14.70
C THR A 154 1.26 7.49 -15.83
N PRO A 155 1.34 7.91 -17.10
CA PRO A 155 1.20 7.00 -18.24
C PRO A 155 2.29 5.91 -18.32
N PHE A 156 3.42 6.07 -17.62
CA PHE A 156 4.50 5.09 -17.66
C PHE A 156 4.13 3.75 -17.00
N MET A 157 3.10 3.74 -16.14
CA MET A 157 2.57 2.50 -15.55
C MET A 157 1.37 1.93 -16.31
N SER A 158 1.04 2.45 -17.50
CA SER A 158 -0.14 2.01 -18.25
C SER A 158 -0.11 0.50 -18.57
N GLU A 159 1.02 -0.05 -19.02
CA GLU A 159 1.13 -1.49 -19.30
C GLU A 159 0.98 -2.34 -18.04
N PHE A 160 1.56 -1.88 -16.93
CA PHE A 160 1.40 -2.53 -15.63
C PHE A 160 -0.07 -2.56 -15.19
N PHE A 161 -0.78 -1.44 -15.31
CA PHE A 161 -2.20 -1.41 -14.98
C PHE A 161 -3.03 -2.23 -15.95
N LEU A 162 -2.73 -2.25 -17.25
CA LEU A 162 -3.40 -3.14 -18.20
C LEU A 162 -3.31 -4.60 -17.76
N ALA A 163 -2.14 -5.06 -17.30
CA ALA A 163 -1.99 -6.41 -16.77
C ALA A 163 -2.81 -6.64 -15.48
N ILE A 164 -2.89 -5.65 -14.59
CA ILE A 164 -3.72 -5.73 -13.38
C ILE A 164 -5.22 -5.78 -13.72
N GLU A 165 -5.67 -5.02 -14.71
CA GLU A 165 -7.07 -4.97 -15.15
C GLU A 165 -7.57 -6.34 -15.65
N GLU A 166 -6.66 -7.17 -16.16
CA GLU A 166 -6.97 -8.52 -16.63
C GLU A 166 -7.10 -9.55 -15.49
N THR A 167 -6.79 -9.18 -14.25
CA THR A 167 -6.85 -10.10 -13.11
C THR A 167 -8.30 -10.32 -12.63
N ASN A 168 -8.61 -11.57 -12.26
CA ASN A 168 -9.94 -11.94 -11.76
C ASN A 168 -10.44 -11.10 -10.57
N PRO A 169 -9.63 -10.75 -9.55
CA PRO A 169 -10.08 -9.88 -8.46
C PRO A 169 -10.55 -8.51 -8.94
N VAL A 170 -9.79 -7.87 -9.85
CA VAL A 170 -10.14 -6.55 -10.39
C VAL A 170 -11.40 -6.64 -11.26
N GLN A 171 -11.49 -7.67 -12.11
CA GLN A 171 -12.68 -7.90 -12.93
C GLN A 171 -13.94 -8.12 -12.08
N LYS A 172 -13.85 -8.90 -10.99
CA LYS A 172 -14.97 -9.10 -10.04
C LYS A 172 -15.43 -7.79 -9.41
N LEU A 173 -14.50 -6.93 -8.99
CA LEU A 173 -14.82 -5.63 -8.40
C LEU A 173 -15.47 -4.68 -9.42
N ARG A 174 -14.97 -4.65 -10.66
CA ARG A 174 -15.56 -3.86 -11.75
C ARG A 174 -16.95 -4.36 -12.13
N GLU A 175 -17.12 -5.68 -12.21
CA GLU A 175 -18.41 -6.29 -12.47
C GLU A 175 -19.42 -5.95 -11.37
N ALA A 176 -18.97 -5.92 -10.13
CA ALA A 176 -19.80 -5.53 -9.00
C ALA A 176 -20.25 -4.06 -9.12
N LEU A 177 -19.35 -3.14 -9.47
CA LEU A 177 -19.72 -1.74 -9.74
C LEU A 177 -20.70 -1.61 -10.90
N ARG A 178 -20.51 -2.38 -11.98
CA ARG A 178 -21.32 -2.35 -13.20
C ARG A 178 -22.74 -2.86 -12.96
N THR A 179 -22.87 -4.02 -12.31
CA THR A 179 -24.16 -4.67 -12.03
C THR A 179 -24.85 -4.10 -10.81
N GLY A 180 -24.09 -3.48 -9.90
CA GLY A 180 -24.57 -3.10 -8.58
C GLY A 180 -24.81 -4.28 -7.64
N LEU A 181 -24.24 -5.45 -7.95
CA LEU A 181 -24.37 -6.67 -7.15
C LEU A 181 -22.99 -7.16 -6.72
N PHE A 182 -22.87 -7.61 -5.48
CA PHE A 182 -21.66 -8.30 -5.02
C PHE A 182 -22.06 -9.55 -4.24
N ARG A 183 -21.63 -10.73 -4.71
CA ARG A 183 -22.04 -12.03 -4.15
C ARG A 183 -23.57 -12.18 -4.06
N ASN A 184 -24.29 -11.71 -5.08
CA ASN A 184 -25.76 -11.65 -5.18
C ASN A 184 -26.47 -10.67 -4.24
N ASP A 185 -25.74 -9.88 -3.45
CA ASP A 185 -26.31 -8.82 -2.62
C ASP A 185 -26.29 -7.47 -3.34
N LEU A 186 -27.33 -6.66 -3.13
CA LEU A 186 -27.37 -5.29 -3.62
C LEU A 186 -26.24 -4.46 -2.98
N LEU A 187 -25.42 -3.84 -3.81
CA LEU A 187 -24.37 -2.93 -3.34
C LEU A 187 -24.95 -1.62 -2.82
N ARG A 188 -24.84 -1.43 -1.51
CA ARG A 188 -25.02 -0.15 -0.82
C ARG A 188 -23.96 0.87 -1.26
N GLN A 189 -24.26 2.16 -1.10
CA GLN A 189 -23.42 3.24 -1.61
C GLN A 189 -22.03 3.30 -0.96
N ASP A 190 -21.94 3.04 0.34
CA ASP A 190 -20.69 2.90 1.10
C ASP A 190 -19.80 1.82 0.49
N ARG A 191 -20.35 0.64 0.19
CA ARG A 191 -19.61 -0.44 -0.48
C ARG A 191 -19.17 -0.06 -1.90
N ARG A 192 -20.00 0.67 -2.66
CA ARG A 192 -19.59 1.17 -3.99
C ARG A 192 -18.43 2.14 -3.89
N ASN A 193 -18.47 3.06 -2.94
CA ASN A 193 -17.38 4.01 -2.71
C ASN A 193 -16.11 3.27 -2.30
N HIS A 194 -16.23 2.26 -1.45
CA HIS A 194 -15.11 1.42 -1.06
C HIS A 194 -14.52 0.63 -2.25
N ILE A 195 -15.34 0.01 -3.10
CA ILE A 195 -14.85 -0.68 -4.30
C ILE A 195 -14.14 0.29 -5.25
N ARG A 196 -14.65 1.52 -5.42
CA ARG A 196 -13.97 2.54 -6.22
C ARG A 196 -12.60 2.91 -5.63
N TYR A 197 -12.51 2.98 -4.30
CA TYR A 197 -11.24 3.17 -3.62
C TYR A 197 -10.27 2.02 -3.90
N LEU A 198 -10.71 0.76 -3.73
CA LEU A 198 -9.89 -0.43 -4.01
C LEU A 198 -9.40 -0.52 -5.46
N LEU A 199 -10.16 0.06 -6.40
CA LEU A 199 -9.84 0.10 -7.84
C LEU A 199 -9.04 1.34 -8.25
N ASN A 200 -8.69 2.24 -7.33
CA ASN A 200 -7.81 3.35 -7.67
C ASN A 200 -6.38 2.84 -7.93
N LYS A 201 -5.60 3.57 -8.73
CA LYS A 201 -4.28 3.11 -9.18
C LYS A 201 -3.27 2.96 -8.04
N GLN A 202 -3.30 3.89 -7.09
CA GLN A 202 -2.42 3.90 -5.91
C GLN A 202 -2.62 2.63 -5.06
N GLU A 203 -3.88 2.26 -4.83
CA GLU A 203 -4.27 1.06 -4.09
C GLU A 203 -3.92 -0.22 -4.83
N LEU A 204 -4.20 -0.28 -6.13
CA LEU A 204 -3.84 -1.42 -6.98
C LEU A 204 -2.32 -1.61 -7.00
N TRP A 205 -1.55 -0.53 -7.10
CA TRP A 205 -0.08 -0.56 -6.99
C TRP A 205 0.37 -1.07 -5.62
N ALA A 206 -0.09 -0.47 -4.51
CA ALA A 206 0.35 -0.84 -3.17
C ALA A 206 0.00 -2.31 -2.83
N ARG A 207 -1.13 -2.83 -3.33
CA ARG A 207 -1.51 -4.25 -3.21
C ARG A 207 -0.62 -5.17 -4.05
N ALA A 208 -0.34 -4.79 -5.30
CA ALA A 208 0.57 -5.55 -6.14
C ALA A 208 1.99 -5.57 -5.56
N TYR A 209 2.45 -4.44 -5.01
CA TYR A 209 3.73 -4.33 -4.32
C TYR A 209 3.79 -5.26 -3.10
N SER A 210 2.78 -5.28 -2.23
CA SER A 210 2.81 -6.15 -1.05
C SER A 210 2.81 -7.64 -1.43
N GLN A 211 2.09 -8.03 -2.48
CA GLN A 211 2.16 -9.37 -3.06
C GLN A 211 3.54 -9.69 -3.64
N TYR A 212 4.15 -8.75 -4.38
CA TYR A 212 5.49 -8.89 -4.91
C TYR A 212 6.53 -9.13 -3.81
N ILE A 213 6.48 -8.35 -2.72
CA ILE A 213 7.37 -8.55 -1.56
C ILE A 213 7.14 -9.93 -0.95
N GLY A 214 5.88 -10.34 -0.73
CA GLY A 214 5.55 -11.67 -0.22
C GLY A 214 6.12 -12.80 -1.08
N THR A 215 5.95 -12.72 -2.40
CA THR A 215 6.43 -13.73 -3.35
C THR A 215 7.95 -13.76 -3.44
N LYS A 216 8.61 -12.61 -3.59
CA LYS A 216 10.08 -12.55 -3.73
C LYS A 216 10.81 -12.97 -2.46
N SER A 217 10.33 -12.53 -1.30
CA SER A 217 10.93 -12.89 0.00
C SER A 217 10.51 -14.28 0.50
N LYS A 218 9.47 -14.88 -0.09
CA LYS A 218 8.80 -16.10 0.40
C LYS A 218 8.31 -15.95 1.85
N ASN A 219 7.98 -14.73 2.27
CA ASN A 219 7.48 -14.46 3.61
C ASN A 219 6.05 -15.00 3.76
N LYS A 220 5.92 -16.10 4.49
CA LYS A 220 4.64 -16.79 4.70
C LYS A 220 3.58 -15.91 5.34
N LYS A 221 3.93 -15.00 6.25
CA LYS A 221 2.92 -14.15 6.90
C LYS A 221 2.29 -13.17 5.92
N ILE A 222 3.08 -12.61 5.01
CA ILE A 222 2.56 -11.75 3.92
C ILE A 222 1.68 -12.59 2.99
N LEU A 223 2.19 -13.75 2.54
CA LEU A 223 1.46 -14.64 1.62
C LEU A 223 0.16 -15.19 2.20
N ASP A 224 0.15 -15.56 3.48
CA ASP A 224 -1.06 -16.01 4.19
C ASP A 224 -2.05 -14.86 4.32
N GLY A 225 -1.55 -13.63 4.55
CA GLY A 225 -2.35 -12.41 4.46
C GLY A 225 -3.01 -12.26 3.10
N VAL A 226 -2.25 -12.38 2.00
CA VAL A 226 -2.77 -12.32 0.61
C VAL A 226 -3.83 -13.40 0.33
N LYS A 227 -3.78 -14.56 0.99
CA LYS A 227 -4.75 -15.66 0.77
C LYS A 227 -6.02 -15.53 1.61
N LYS A 228 -5.89 -14.96 2.80
CA LYS A 228 -7.01 -14.68 3.73
C LYS A 228 -7.76 -13.41 3.34
N HIS A 229 -7.04 -12.49 2.70
CA HIS A 229 -7.65 -11.54 1.80
C HIS A 229 -8.12 -12.37 0.62
#